data_AF-A0AAV3INW9-F1
#
_entry.id   AF-A0AAV3INW9-F1
#
_cell.length_a   1.000
_cell.length_b   1.000
_cell.length_c   1.000
_cell.angle_alpha   90.00
_cell.angle_beta   90.00
_cell.angle_gamma   90.00
#
_symmetry.space_group_name_H-M   'P 1'
#
loop_
_entity.id
_entity.type
_entity.pdbx_description
1 polymer ?
#
loop_
_entity_poly.entity_id
_entity_poly.type
_entity_poly.pdbx_seq_one_letter_code
_entity_poly.pdbx_strand_id
1 'polypeptide(L)'
;MLGISLSENWNDDTIYIYGIYHSNNDILFYGISGEHGNELIAFKQREIEIKDPKVRYEMVYYGNDGRSHFMMLHWALAEDGLLDKLLERDPDSLALFSKLRWLDSKQDFT
;
A
#
# COMPACT_ATOMS: atom_id res chain seq x y z
N MET A 1 1.65 -10.42 -7.13
CA MET A 1 2.49 -10.25 -5.92
C MET A 1 3.69 -9.41 -6.32
N LEU A 2 3.50 -8.09 -6.30
CA LEU A 2 4.51 -7.09 -6.66
C LEU A 2 5.73 -7.21 -5.75
N GLY A 3 6.86 -7.67 -6.30
CA GLY A 3 8.17 -7.52 -5.67
C GLY A 3 8.85 -6.26 -6.15
N ILE A 4 9.55 -5.57 -5.25
CA ILE A 4 10.31 -4.35 -5.54
C ILE A 4 11.79 -4.60 -5.18
N SER A 5 12.69 -3.81 -5.74
CA SER A 5 14.03 -3.56 -5.21
C SER A 5 14.23 -2.04 -5.25
N LEU A 6 14.58 -1.43 -4.11
CA LEU A 6 14.92 0.00 -4.03
C LEU A 6 16.45 0.15 -4.04
N SER A 7 16.93 1.12 -4.82
CA SER A 7 18.34 1.46 -5.06
C SER A 7 19.30 1.25 -3.87
N GLU A 8 20.41 0.54 -4.15
CA GLU A 8 21.71 0.38 -3.45
C GLU A 8 21.79 0.16 -1.93
N ASN A 9 20.71 0.31 -1.15
CA ASN A 9 20.70 0.06 0.31
C ASN A 9 19.67 -1.01 0.75
N TRP A 10 18.85 -1.54 -0.15
CA TRP A 10 17.84 -2.56 0.13
C TRP A 10 18.04 -3.79 -0.77
N ASN A 11 19.27 -4.29 -0.84
CA ASN A 11 19.57 -5.51 -1.59
C ASN A 11 18.64 -6.64 -1.09
N ASP A 12 17.74 -7.07 -1.99
CA ASP A 12 16.75 -8.15 -1.88
C ASP A 12 15.37 -7.87 -1.27
N ASP A 13 15.11 -6.67 -0.74
CA ASP A 13 13.87 -6.48 0.02
C ASP A 13 12.64 -6.21 -0.87
N THR A 14 11.71 -7.17 -0.91
CA THR A 14 10.50 -7.10 -1.73
C THR A 14 9.44 -6.22 -1.06
N ILE A 15 9.06 -5.11 -1.68
CA ILE A 15 7.96 -4.25 -1.20
C ILE A 15 6.66 -4.57 -1.93
N TYR A 16 5.61 -4.85 -1.15
CA TYR A 16 4.26 -5.04 -1.65
C TYR A 16 3.51 -3.72 -1.66
N ILE A 17 2.89 -3.39 -2.79
CA ILE A 17 2.04 -2.20 -2.92
C ILE A 17 0.68 -2.47 -2.28
N TYR A 18 0.12 -1.48 -1.62
CA TYR A 18 -1.24 -1.50 -1.05
C TYR A 18 -2.02 -0.22 -1.33
N GLY A 19 -1.38 0.80 -1.90
CA GLY A 19 -2.07 2.02 -2.31
C GLY A 19 -1.36 2.69 -3.47
N ILE A 20 -2.12 3.33 -4.34
CA ILE A 20 -1.66 4.12 -5.48
C ILE A 20 -2.38 5.46 -5.40
N TYR A 21 -1.65 6.57 -5.40
CA TYR A 21 -2.26 7.88 -5.27
C TYR A 21 -1.48 8.95 -6.03
N HIS A 22 -2.19 10.03 -6.37
CA HIS A 22 -1.61 11.18 -7.04
C HIS A 22 -1.32 12.30 -6.04
N SER A 23 -0.10 12.85 -6.09
CA SER A 23 0.24 14.07 -5.37
C SER A 23 1.24 14.89 -6.17
N ASN A 24 0.99 16.19 -6.33
CA ASN A 24 1.91 17.14 -6.99
C ASN A 24 2.42 16.66 -8.36
N ASN A 25 1.52 16.18 -9.23
CA ASN A 25 1.82 15.58 -10.55
C ASN A 25 2.65 14.29 -10.54
N ASP A 26 3.00 13.75 -9.38
CA ASP A 26 3.64 12.45 -9.25
C ASP A 26 2.59 11.36 -8.93
N ILE A 27 2.90 10.13 -9.34
CA ILE A 27 2.25 8.92 -8.86
C ILE A 27 3.10 8.37 -7.72
N LEU A 28 2.47 8.16 -6.58
CA LEU A 28 3.07 7.60 -5.40
C LEU A 28 2.41 6.28 -5.04
N PHE A 29 3.17 5.46 -4.33
CA PHE A 29 2.71 4.19 -3.81
C PHE A 29 2.82 4.15 -2.30
N TYR A 30 1.83 3.54 -1.68
CA TYR A 30 1.97 2.99 -0.33
C TYR A 30 2.39 1.53 -0.44
N GLY A 31 3.42 1.15 0.30
CA GLY A 31 3.85 -0.24 0.36
C GLY A 31 4.43 -0.64 1.70
N ILE A 32 4.67 -1.94 1.87
CA ILE A 32 5.35 -2.50 3.03
C ILE A 32 6.34 -3.56 2.56
N SER A 33 7.56 -3.55 3.11
CA SER A 33 8.55 -4.61 2.88
C SER A 33 8.05 -5.97 3.41
N GLY A 34 8.26 -7.02 2.62
CA GLY A 34 7.87 -8.38 2.92
C GLY A 34 8.74 -9.04 3.99
N GLU A 35 10.04 -8.73 4.05
CA GLU A 35 10.99 -9.40 4.94
C GLU A 35 11.28 -8.61 6.22
N HIS A 36 11.15 -7.28 6.16
CA HIS A 36 11.56 -6.39 7.25
C HIS A 36 10.54 -5.28 7.59
N GLY A 37 9.42 -5.20 6.87
CA GLY A 37 8.50 -4.08 6.96
C GLY A 37 7.41 -4.24 8.03
N ASN A 38 7.55 -3.45 9.10
CA ASN A 38 6.50 -3.14 10.07
C ASN A 38 5.93 -1.72 9.85
N GLU A 39 6.17 -1.08 8.71
CA GLU A 39 5.71 0.30 8.51
C GLU A 39 5.14 0.47 7.09
N LEU A 40 4.08 1.27 6.99
CA LEU A 40 3.59 1.75 5.71
C LEU A 40 4.53 2.84 5.20
N ILE A 41 5.21 2.56 4.10
CA ILE A 41 6.13 3.50 3.46
C ILE A 41 5.49 4.10 2.21
N ALA A 42 5.80 5.37 1.94
CA ALA A 42 5.40 6.08 0.74
C ALA A 42 6.62 6.36 -0.13
N PHE A 43 6.52 6.09 -1.43
CA PHE A 43 7.60 6.33 -2.39
C PHE A 43 7.04 6.63 -3.78
N LYS A 44 7.86 7.26 -4.63
CA LYS A 44 7.43 7.63 -5.98
C LYS A 44 7.52 6.42 -6.91
N GLN A 45 6.60 6.34 -7.87
CA GLN A 45 6.61 5.28 -8.88
C GLN A 45 7.94 5.20 -9.66
N ARG A 46 8.62 6.34 -9.86
CA ARG A 46 9.91 6.42 -10.56
C ARG A 46 11.11 5.89 -9.77
N GLU A 47 10.95 5.64 -8.47
CA GLU A 47 12.04 5.19 -7.58
C GLU A 47 12.14 3.67 -7.53
N ILE A 48 11.22 2.93 -8.18
CA ILE A 48 11.12 1.47 -8.09
C ILE A 48 11.21 0.78 -9.46
N GLU A 49 11.62 -0.48 -9.41
CA GLU A 49 11.44 -1.45 -10.50
C GLU A 49 10.28 -2.41 -10.18
N ILE A 50 9.40 -2.65 -11.16
CA ILE A 50 8.24 -3.54 -11.02
C ILE A 50 8.65 -4.97 -11.38
N LYS A 51 8.66 -5.90 -10.41
CA LYS A 51 8.95 -7.33 -10.67
C LYS A 51 7.73 -8.16 -11.11
N ASP A 52 6.54 -7.86 -10.58
CA ASP A 52 5.28 -8.54 -10.96
C ASP A 52 4.14 -7.52 -11.03
N PRO A 53 3.63 -7.14 -12.21
CA PRO A 53 2.63 -6.09 -12.35
C PRO A 53 1.21 -6.47 -11.88
N LYS A 54 0.99 -7.67 -11.32
CA LYS A 54 -0.35 -8.14 -10.94
C LYS A 54 -0.74 -7.78 -9.51
N VAL A 55 -1.84 -7.05 -9.40
CA VAL A 55 -2.64 -6.85 -8.18
C VAL A 55 -3.68 -7.96 -8.09
N ARG A 56 -3.80 -8.64 -6.94
CA ARG A 56 -4.68 -9.81 -6.75
C ARG A 56 -5.79 -9.60 -5.70
N TYR A 57 -5.66 -8.57 -4.88
CA TYR A 57 -6.65 -8.17 -3.89
C TYR A 57 -7.59 -7.08 -4.43
N GLU A 58 -8.72 -6.92 -3.77
CA GLU A 58 -9.69 -5.87 -4.02
C GLU A 58 -9.09 -4.48 -3.74
N MET A 59 -9.24 -3.61 -4.73
CA MET A 59 -8.86 -2.21 -4.65
C MET A 59 -10.09 -1.33 -4.65
N VAL A 60 -10.15 -0.41 -3.71
CA VAL A 60 -11.21 0.57 -3.54
C VAL A 60 -10.74 1.90 -4.13
N TYR A 61 -11.55 2.46 -5.03
CA TYR A 61 -11.38 3.82 -5.51
C TYR A 61 -11.85 4.82 -4.43
N TYR A 62 -11.00 5.77 -4.09
CA TYR A 62 -11.26 6.83 -3.11
C TYR A 62 -10.92 8.20 -3.70
N GLY A 63 -11.72 9.24 -3.42
CA GLY A 63 -11.45 10.61 -3.91
C GLY A 63 -12.41 11.12 -4.99
N ASN A 64 -13.71 10.87 -4.86
CA ASN A 64 -14.73 11.51 -5.71
C ASN A 64 -15.13 12.91 -5.20
N ASP A 65 -14.15 13.75 -4.85
CA ASP A 65 -14.38 15.11 -4.30
C ASP A 65 -14.29 16.22 -5.37
N GLY A 66 -14.10 15.85 -6.64
CA GLY A 66 -13.99 16.76 -7.78
C GLY A 66 -12.63 17.45 -7.92
N ARG A 67 -11.63 17.11 -7.10
CA ARG A 67 -10.30 17.73 -7.12
C ARG A 67 -9.27 16.97 -7.97
N SER A 68 -9.69 15.97 -8.73
CA SER A 68 -8.82 15.10 -9.54
C SER A 68 -7.73 14.36 -8.75
N HIS A 69 -7.79 14.40 -7.42
CA HIS A 69 -6.93 13.64 -6.52
C HIS A 69 -7.68 12.38 -6.12
N PHE A 70 -7.35 11.26 -6.77
CA PHE A 70 -7.89 9.97 -6.41
C PHE A 70 -6.79 9.05 -5.88
N MET A 71 -7.24 8.05 -5.14
CA MET A 71 -6.43 6.97 -4.61
C MET A 71 -7.09 5.65 -4.99
N MET A 72 -6.28 4.66 -5.30
CA MET A 72 -6.67 3.26 -5.34
C MET A 72 -6.03 2.61 -4.12
N LEU A 73 -6.84 2.12 -3.19
CA LEU A 73 -6.36 1.59 -1.91
C LEU A 73 -6.77 0.12 -1.77
N HIS A 74 -5.91 -0.69 -1.15
CA HIS A 74 -6.29 -2.01 -0.67
C HIS A 74 -7.54 -1.87 0.19
N TRP A 75 -8.52 -2.77 0.03
CA TRP A 75 -9.83 -2.66 0.68
C TRP A 75 -9.75 -2.31 2.17
N ALA A 76 -8.88 -2.97 2.93
CA ALA A 76 -8.71 -2.72 4.36
C ALA A 76 -8.19 -1.31 4.70
N LEU A 77 -7.42 -0.67 3.82
CA LEU A 77 -6.93 0.71 4.03
C LEU A 77 -8.02 1.75 3.76
N ALA A 78 -8.97 1.44 2.88
CA ALA A 78 -10.08 2.32 2.54
C ALA A 78 -11.20 2.29 3.59
N GLU A 79 -11.22 1.26 4.44
CA GLU A 79 -12.21 1.08 5.49
C GLU A 79 -11.65 1.50 6.87
N ASP A 80 -12.56 1.80 7.80
CA ASP A 80 -12.31 1.92 9.24
C ASP A 80 -11.22 2.92 9.69
N GLY A 81 -10.85 3.87 8.83
CA GLY A 81 -9.81 4.87 9.11
C GLY A 81 -8.41 4.26 9.29
N LEU A 82 -8.20 3.03 8.78
CA LEU A 82 -6.98 2.28 9.04
C LEU A 82 -5.75 2.96 8.43
N LEU A 83 -5.90 3.56 7.23
CA LEU A 83 -4.82 4.31 6.59
C LEU A 83 -4.32 5.46 7.48
N ASP A 84 -5.21 6.28 8.02
CA ASP A 84 -4.84 7.44 8.85
C ASP A 84 -4.05 6.98 10.08
N LYS A 85 -4.53 5.94 10.77
CA LYS A 85 -3.85 5.37 11.94
C LYS A 85 -2.49 4.76 11.60
N LEU A 86 -2.36 4.11 10.43
CA LEU A 86 -1.08 3.61 9.95
C LEU A 86 -0.09 4.75 9.67
N LEU A 87 -0.56 5.87 9.11
CA LEU A 87 0.26 7.07 8.90
C LEU A 87 0.68 7.71 10.23
N GLU A 88 -0.17 7.62 11.25
CA GLU A 88 0.14 8.00 12.65
C GLU A 88 1.02 6.98 13.39
N ARG A 89 1.39 5.87 12.74
CA ARG A 89 2.22 4.78 13.28
C ARG A 89 1.59 4.07 14.49
N ASP A 90 0.26 3.95 14.50
CA ASP A 90 -0.44 3.19 15.53
C ASP A 90 -0.09 1.69 15.46
N PRO A 91 0.48 1.10 16.53
CA PRO A 91 0.97 -0.28 16.51
C PRO A 91 -0.15 -1.32 16.39
N ASP A 92 -1.33 -1.05 16.94
CA ASP A 92 -2.47 -1.97 16.87
C ASP A 92 -3.04 -2.03 15.44
N SER A 93 -3.15 -0.88 14.79
CA SER A 93 -3.55 -0.75 13.38
C SER A 93 -2.56 -1.43 12.44
N LEU A 94 -1.26 -1.31 12.73
CA LEU A 94 -0.22 -2.03 12.00
C LEU A 94 -0.35 -3.55 12.14
N ALA A 95 -0.55 -4.04 13.37
CA ALA A 95 -0.72 -5.46 13.63
C ALA A 95 -1.98 -6.02 12.94
N LEU A 96 -3.06 -5.23 12.91
CA LEU A 96 -4.27 -5.56 12.18
C LEU A 96 -4.01 -5.62 10.67
N PHE A 97 -3.44 -4.56 10.08
CA PHE A 97 -3.20 -4.51 8.64
C PHE A 97 -2.23 -5.61 8.16
N SER A 98 -1.23 -5.96 8.97
CA SER A 98 -0.31 -7.07 8.66
C SER A 98 -1.01 -8.42 8.47
N LYS A 99 -2.18 -8.61 9.09
CA LYS A 99 -3.03 -9.80 8.89
C LYS A 99 -3.92 -9.63 7.66
N LEU A 100 -4.55 -8.47 7.52
CA LEU A 100 -5.52 -8.20 6.46
C LEU A 100 -4.92 -8.09 5.07
N ARG A 101 -3.68 -7.60 4.95
CA ARG A 101 -3.01 -7.30 3.68
C ARG A 101 -2.77 -8.50 2.75
N TRP A 102 -2.96 -9.71 3.29
CA TRP A 102 -2.81 -10.96 2.54
C TRP A 102 -4.13 -11.54 2.06
N LEU A 103 -5.26 -10.92 2.43
CA LEU A 103 -6.59 -11.36 2.04
C LEU A 103 -7.02 -10.64 0.77
N ASP A 104 -7.50 -11.41 -0.20
CA ASP A 104 -7.89 -10.87 -1.50
C ASP A 104 -9.16 -10.01 -1.36
N SER A 105 -10.07 -10.33 -0.44
CA SER A 105 -11.29 -9.55 -0.19
C SER A 105 -11.66 -9.48 1.29
N LYS A 106 -12.59 -8.58 1.63
CA LYS A 106 -13.15 -8.49 3.00
C LYS A 106 -13.87 -9.76 3.44
N GLN A 107 -14.49 -10.47 2.50
CA GLN A 107 -15.27 -11.68 2.78
C GLN A 107 -14.38 -12.80 3.34
N ASP A 108 -13.10 -12.81 2.98
CA ASP A 108 -12.12 -13.80 3.45
C ASP A 108 -11.70 -13.59 4.91
N PHE A 109 -12.12 -12.49 5.55
CA PHE A 109 -11.83 -12.19 6.95
C PHE A 109 -12.99 -12.52 7.92
N THR A 110 -14.20 -12.77 7.40
CA THR A 110 -15.44 -12.87 8.19
C THR A 110 -15.79 -14.32 8.53
#